data_AF-A0AA37SBI2-F1
#
_entry.id   AF-A0AA37SBI2-F1
#
_cell.length_a   1.000
_cell.length_b   1.000
_cell.length_c   1.000
_cell.angle_alpha   90.00
_cell.angle_beta   90.00
_cell.angle_gamma   90.00
#
_symmetry.space_group_name_H-M   'P 1'
#
loop_
_entity.id
_entity.type
_entity.pdbx_description
1 polymer ?
#
loop_
_entity_poly.entity_id
_entity_poly.type
_entity_poly.pdbx_seq_one_letter_code
_entity_poly.pdbx_strand_id
1 'polypeptide(L)'
;MDNRRMFREISRLRTTDLLIAKMDCTRRIALFKSLKLGLLGLLGIFVGHVAKSLLAAQAMSWIDYLSVSLAMYCVIGYLALDALEASSTALKELICDLLALRMSRTGKKS
;
A
#
# COMPACT_ATOMS: atom_id res chain seq x y z
N MET A 1 -14.53 4.15 -7.41
CA MET A 1 -14.33 4.69 -8.77
C MET A 1 -14.42 3.52 -9.74
N ASP A 2 -15.17 3.63 -10.83
CA ASP A 2 -15.37 2.51 -11.77
C ASP A 2 -14.12 2.31 -12.65
N ASN A 3 -13.55 1.09 -12.68
CA ASN A 3 -12.29 0.79 -13.40
C ASN A 3 -12.33 1.22 -14.87
N ARG A 4 -13.52 1.16 -15.50
CA ARG A 4 -13.73 1.61 -16.89
C ARG A 4 -13.63 3.12 -17.09
N ARG A 5 -13.94 3.93 -16.07
CA ARG A 5 -13.80 5.40 -16.14
C ARG A 5 -12.34 5.79 -15.96
N MET A 6 -11.66 5.17 -14.99
CA MET A 6 -10.25 5.39 -14.71
C MET A 6 -9.36 5.04 -15.93
N PHE A 7 -9.63 3.92 -16.60
CA PHE A 7 -8.95 3.56 -17.85
C PHE A 7 -9.14 4.61 -18.95
N ARG A 8 -10.37 5.09 -19.15
CA ARG A 8 -10.69 6.08 -20.20
C ARG A 8 -9.96 7.40 -19.97
N GLU A 9 -9.86 7.86 -18.73
CA GLU A 9 -9.11 9.07 -18.38
C GLU A 9 -7.61 8.90 -18.61
N ILE A 10 -7.02 7.82 -18.10
CA ILE A 10 -5.58 7.55 -18.21
C ILE A 10 -5.17 7.34 -19.68
N SER A 11 -6.02 6.66 -20.48
CA SER A 11 -5.73 6.40 -21.89
C SER A 11 -5.61 7.65 -22.76
N ARG A 12 -6.21 8.77 -22.35
CA ARG A 12 -6.19 10.06 -23.06
C ARG A 12 -4.96 10.91 -22.75
N LEU A 13 -4.22 10.59 -21.69
CA LEU A 13 -3.05 11.35 -21.27
C LEU A 13 -1.90 11.25 -22.28
N ARG A 14 -1.09 12.30 -22.38
CA ARG A 14 0.13 12.29 -23.19
C ARG A 14 1.16 11.36 -22.55
N THR A 15 2.09 10.84 -23.35
CA THR A 15 3.11 9.88 -22.89
C THR A 15 3.98 10.45 -21.76
N THR A 16 4.25 11.76 -21.77
CA THR A 16 4.95 12.47 -20.68
C THR A 16 4.15 12.47 -19.39
N ASP A 17 2.84 12.73 -19.46
CA ASP A 17 1.98 12.78 -18.28
C ASP A 17 1.76 11.38 -17.67
N LEU A 18 1.72 10.35 -18.53
CA LEU A 18 1.73 8.95 -18.09
C LEU A 18 3.01 8.58 -17.33
N LEU A 19 4.17 9.08 -17.77
CA LEU A 19 5.44 8.86 -17.05
C LEU A 19 5.44 9.56 -15.69
N ILE A 20 4.92 10.79 -15.59
CA ILE A 20 4.76 11.51 -14.33
C ILE A 20 3.82 10.74 -13.39
N ALA A 21 2.65 10.32 -13.89
CA ALA A 21 1.70 9.52 -13.11
C ALA A 21 2.30 8.19 -12.62
N LYS A 22 3.15 7.54 -13.43
CA LYS A 22 3.91 6.34 -13.02
C LYS A 22 4.89 6.64 -11.89
N MET A 23 5.60 7.77 -11.94
CA MET A 23 6.50 8.21 -10.88
C MET A 23 5.74 8.48 -9.59
N ASP A 24 4.59 9.15 -9.66
CA ASP A 24 3.73 9.42 -8.50
C ASP A 24 3.22 8.13 -7.87
N CYS A 25 2.79 7.15 -8.67
CA CYS A 25 2.40 5.83 -8.17
C CYS A 25 3.56 5.12 -7.48
N THR A 26 4.76 5.20 -8.06
CA THR A 26 5.96 4.60 -7.48
C THR A 26 6.31 5.22 -6.13
N ARG A 27 6.21 6.55 -6.03
CA ARG A 27 6.40 7.28 -4.76
C ARG A 27 5.35 6.88 -3.71
N ARG A 28 4.07 6.78 -4.09
CA ARG A 28 2.99 6.34 -3.19
C ARG A 28 3.21 4.91 -2.68
N ILE A 29 3.56 3.97 -3.57
CA ILE A 29 3.90 2.59 -3.19
C ILE A 29 5.05 2.56 -2.19
N ALA A 30 6.11 3.33 -2.42
CA ALA A 30 7.25 3.41 -1.50
C ALA A 30 6.83 3.94 -0.10
N LEU A 31 5.98 4.98 -0.07
CA LEU A 31 5.42 5.50 1.17
C LEU A 31 4.57 4.44 1.90
N PHE A 32 3.68 3.75 1.20
CA PHE A 32 2.86 2.69 1.81
C PHE A 32 3.71 1.53 2.37
N LYS A 33 4.78 1.14 1.67
CA LYS A 33 5.73 0.14 2.19
C LYS A 33 6.41 0.61 3.47
N SER A 34 6.88 1.86 3.51
CA SER A 34 7.51 2.42 4.72
C SER A 34 6.53 2.50 5.90
N LEU A 35 5.29 2.94 5.67
CA LEU A 35 4.24 2.99 6.69
C LEU A 35 3.87 1.59 7.20
N LYS A 36 3.77 0.60 6.32
CA LYS A 36 3.52 -0.80 6.71
C LYS A 36 4.64 -1.37 7.58
N LEU A 37 5.91 -1.07 7.26
CA LEU A 37 7.05 -1.45 8.10
C LEU A 37 6.98 -0.77 9.48
N GLY A 38 6.62 0.51 9.53
CA GLY A 38 6.40 1.23 10.79
C GLY A 38 5.31 0.60 11.65
N LEU A 39 4.17 0.22 11.05
CA LEU A 39 3.09 -0.47 11.75
C LEU A 39 3.49 -1.85 12.26
N LEU A 40 4.28 -2.61 11.49
CA LEU A 40 4.84 -3.89 11.95
C LEU A 40 5.77 -3.71 13.16
N GLY A 41 6.59 -2.65 13.17
CA GLY A 41 7.43 -2.30 14.31
C GLY A 41 6.61 -1.98 15.56
N LEU A 42 5.56 -1.15 15.43
CA LEU A 42 4.64 -0.82 16.53
C LEU A 42 3.90 -2.06 17.04
N LEU A 43 3.41 -2.90 16.12
CA LEU A 43 2.76 -4.16 16.47
C LEU A 43 3.69 -5.06 17.30
N GLY A 44 4.95 -5.19 16.91
CA GLY A 44 5.96 -5.94 17.67
C GLY A 44 6.14 -5.42 19.10
N ILE A 45 6.13 -4.11 19.30
CA ILE A 45 6.23 -3.49 20.63
C ILE A 45 5.00 -3.84 21.49
N PHE A 46 3.79 -3.69 20.94
CA PHE A 46 2.56 -3.98 21.69
C PHE A 46 2.41 -5.47 22.02
N VAL A 47 2.70 -6.35 21.05
CA VAL A 47 2.67 -7.80 21.28
C VAL A 47 3.73 -8.21 22.29
N GLY A 48 4.94 -7.66 22.21
CA GLY A 48 6.01 -7.92 23.17
C GLY A 48 5.64 -7.50 24.61
N HIS A 49 4.92 -6.38 24.76
CA HIS A 49 4.42 -5.94 26.06
C HIS A 49 3.44 -6.95 26.66
N VAL A 50 2.45 -7.39 25.89
CA VAL A 50 1.43 -8.36 26.32
C VAL A 50 2.04 -9.74 26.59
N ALA A 51 3.00 -10.17 25.76
CA ALA A 51 3.68 -11.45 25.91
C ALA A 51 4.47 -11.53 27.24
N LYS A 52 5.06 -10.42 27.69
CA LYS A 52 5.76 -10.35 28.97
C LYS A 52 4.82 -10.67 30.15
N SER A 53 3.64 -10.06 30.18
CA SER A 53 2.64 -10.27 31.22
C SER A 53 2.09 -11.70 31.22
N LEU A 54 1.87 -12.27 30.03
CA LEU A 54 1.44 -13.66 29.84
C LEU A 54 2.49 -14.68 30.31
N LEU A 55 3.75 -14.50 29.90
CA LEU A 55 4.85 -15.41 30.27
C LEU A 55 5.17 -15.35 31.77
N ALA A 56 4.94 -14.21 32.41
CA ALA A 56 5.07 -14.06 33.85
C ALA A 56 3.90 -14.65 34.66
N ALA A 57 2.88 -15.22 33.98
CA ALA A 57 1.63 -15.69 34.59
C ALA A 57 0.95 -14.64 35.49
N GLN A 58 1.15 -13.36 35.18
CA GLN A 58 0.54 -12.25 35.91
C GLN A 58 -0.85 -11.97 35.36
N ALA A 59 -1.76 -11.55 36.24
CA ALA A 59 -3.07 -11.06 35.81
C ALA A 59 -2.86 -9.88 34.86
N MET A 60 -3.55 -9.88 33.72
CA MET A 60 -3.45 -8.79 32.75
C MET A 60 -3.87 -7.46 33.39
N SER A 61 -2.97 -6.50 33.33
CA SER A 61 -3.22 -5.13 33.75
C SER A 61 -4.11 -4.41 32.73
N TRP A 62 -4.71 -3.29 33.13
CA TRP A 62 -5.46 -2.43 32.20
C TRP A 62 -4.61 -1.98 30.99
N ILE A 63 -3.29 -1.84 31.19
CA ILE A 63 -2.32 -1.45 30.16
C ILE A 63 -2.14 -2.56 29.12
N ASP A 64 -2.20 -3.83 29.52
CA ASP A 64 -2.11 -4.96 28.60
C ASP A 64 -3.34 -5.00 27.66
N TYR A 65 -4.55 -4.80 28.20
CA TYR A 65 -5.77 -4.70 27.39
C TYR A 65 -5.71 -3.54 26.39
N LEU A 66 -5.21 -2.38 26.81
CA LEU A 66 -5.01 -1.23 25.93
C LEU A 66 -3.99 -1.55 24.83
N SER A 67 -2.90 -2.25 25.16
CA SER A 67 -1.88 -2.69 24.20
C SER A 67 -2.44 -3.67 23.16
N VAL A 68 -3.29 -4.63 23.57
CA VAL A 68 -4.01 -5.53 22.64
C VAL A 68 -4.90 -4.74 21.69
N SER A 69 -5.65 -3.75 22.21
CA SER A 69 -6.51 -2.93 21.35
C SER A 69 -5.71 -2.13 20.32
N LEU A 70 -4.58 -1.54 20.71
CA LEU A 70 -3.65 -0.84 19.82
C LEU A 70 -3.05 -1.77 18.78
N ALA A 71 -2.66 -2.99 19.17
CA ALA A 71 -2.18 -4.00 18.23
C ALA A 71 -3.24 -4.33 17.17
N MET A 72 -4.50 -4.50 17.55
CA MET A 72 -5.60 -4.70 16.60
C MET A 72 -5.76 -3.53 15.63
N TYR A 73 -5.68 -2.29 16.11
CA TYR A 73 -5.68 -1.11 15.23
C TYR A 73 -4.48 -1.08 14.27
N CYS A 74 -3.29 -1.51 14.71
CA CYS A 74 -2.12 -1.64 13.83
C CYS A 74 -2.36 -2.67 12.72
N VAL A 75 -3.00 -3.80 13.01
CA VAL A 75 -3.36 -4.81 11.99
C VAL A 75 -4.36 -4.23 10.99
N ILE A 76 -5.42 -3.56 11.46
CA ILE A 76 -6.43 -2.93 10.59
C ILE A 76 -5.77 -1.88 9.69
N GLY A 77 -4.91 -1.03 10.27
CA GLY A 77 -4.15 -0.04 9.52
C GLY A 77 -3.23 -0.68 8.47
N TYR A 78 -2.58 -1.79 8.80
CA TYR A 78 -1.72 -2.53 7.87
C TYR A 78 -2.53 -3.05 6.68
N LEU A 79 -3.68 -3.69 6.93
CA LEU A 79 -4.58 -4.20 5.89
C LEU A 79 -5.10 -3.07 4.98
N ALA A 80 -5.45 -1.92 5.56
CA ALA A 80 -5.89 -0.76 4.79
C ALA A 80 -4.78 -0.22 3.87
N LEU A 81 -3.55 -0.10 4.39
CA LEU A 81 -2.40 0.30 3.59
C LEU A 81 -2.06 -0.72 2.51
N ASP A 82 -2.26 -2.01 2.79
CA ASP A 82 -2.03 -3.08 1.82
C ASP A 82 -3.01 -2.99 0.64
N ALA A 83 -4.29 -2.76 0.92
CA ALA A 83 -5.30 -2.52 -0.12
C ALA A 83 -4.98 -1.27 -0.96
N LEU A 84 -4.51 -0.19 -0.34
CA LEU A 84 -4.10 1.04 -1.04
C LEU A 84 -2.83 0.83 -1.89
N GLU A 85 -1.87 0.05 -1.40
CA GLU A 85 -0.69 -0.33 -2.18
C GLU A 85 -1.05 -1.21 -3.37
N ALA A 86 -1.92 -2.20 -3.18
CA ALA A 86 -2.42 -3.06 -4.26
C ALA A 86 -3.11 -2.24 -5.35
N SER A 87 -3.99 -1.30 -4.97
CA SER A 87 -4.63 -0.39 -5.93
C SER A 87 -3.62 0.49 -6.68
N SER A 88 -2.60 1.00 -6.00
CA SER A 88 -1.57 1.84 -6.63
C SER A 88 -0.66 1.04 -7.57
N THR A 89 -0.42 -0.22 -7.22
CA THR A 89 0.37 -1.17 -8.02
C THR A 89 -0.37 -1.54 -9.31
N ALA A 90 -1.66 -1.86 -9.21
CA ALA A 90 -2.51 -2.12 -10.38
C ALA A 90 -2.55 -0.92 -11.34
N LEU A 91 -2.61 0.31 -10.81
CA LEU A 91 -2.58 1.53 -11.63
C LEU A 91 -1.23 1.71 -12.33
N LYS A 92 -0.12 1.43 -11.62
CA LYS A 92 1.22 1.47 -12.20
C LYS A 92 1.38 0.46 -13.33
N GLU A 93 0.88 -0.76 -13.17
CA GLU A 93 0.91 -1.80 -14.21
C GLU A 93 0.10 -1.37 -15.44
N LEU A 94 -1.12 -0.84 -15.22
CA LEU A 94 -1.95 -0.33 -16.30
C LEU A 94 -1.25 0.77 -17.12
N ILE A 95 -0.53 1.68 -16.45
CA ILE A 95 0.25 2.71 -17.14
C ILE A 95 1.40 2.08 -17.95
N CYS A 96 2.11 1.11 -17.39
CA CYS A 96 3.18 0.39 -18.10
C CYS A 96 2.65 -0.30 -19.37
N ASP A 97 1.51 -0.99 -19.28
CA ASP A 97 0.88 -1.66 -20.42
C ASP A 97 0.47 -0.68 -21.51
N LEU A 98 -0.12 0.47 -21.13
CA LEU A 98 -0.47 1.53 -22.07
C LEU A 98 0.76 2.11 -22.78
N LEU A 99 1.86 2.31 -22.06
CA LEU A 99 3.12 2.78 -22.64
C LEU A 99 3.71 1.73 -23.60
N ALA A 100 3.69 0.46 -23.24
CA ALA A 100 4.15 -0.65 -24.09
C ALA A 100 3.33 -0.76 -25.38
N LEU A 101 2.00 -0.68 -25.29
CA LEU A 101 1.10 -0.66 -26.44
C LEU A 101 1.38 0.51 -27.38
N ARG A 102 1.66 1.70 -26.83
CA ARG A 102 2.02 2.88 -27.63
C ARG A 102 3.35 2.67 -28.35
N MET A 103 4.39 2.22 -27.64
CA MET A 103 5.72 1.92 -28.22
C MET A 103 5.63 0.89 -29.37
N SER A 104 4.84 -0.18 -29.19
CA SER A 104 4.61 -1.19 -30.23
C SER A 104 3.93 -0.61 -31.48
N ARG A 105 3.01 0.34 -31.32
CA ARG A 105 2.35 1.02 -32.45
C ARG A 105 3.28 1.98 -33.18
N THR A 106 4.19 2.65 -32.48
CA THR A 106 5.21 3.51 -33.11
C THR A 106 6.19 2.69 -33.93
N GLY A 107 6.60 1.51 -33.44
CA GLY A 107 7.50 0.60 -34.16
C GLY A 107 6.91 -0.06 -35.40
N LYS A 108 5.58 -0.18 -35.51
CA LYS A 108 4.88 -0.68 -36.71
C LYS A 108 4.64 0.39 -37.79
N LYS A 109 4.91 1.66 -37.50
CA LYS A 109 4.75 2.78 -38.46
C LYS A 109 6.07 3.18 -39.14
N SER A 110 7.17 2.50 -38.83
CA SER A 110 8.45 2.60 -39.53
C SER A 110 8.64 1.39 -40.42
#